data_AF-A0AAD5QHW5-F1
#
_entry.id   AF-A0AAD5QHW5-F1
#
_cell.length_a   1.000
_cell.length_b   1.000
_cell.length_c   1.000
_cell.angle_alpha   90.00
_cell.angle_beta   90.00
_cell.angle_gamma   90.00
#
_symmetry.space_group_name_H-M   'P 1'
#
loop_
_entity.id
_entity.type
_entity.pdbx_description
1 polymer ?
#
loop_
_entity_poly.entity_id
_entity_poly.type
_entity_poly.pdbx_seq_one_letter_code
_entity_poly.pdbx_strand_id
1 'polypeptide(L)'
;MPNQIIFQLQKTWTHTSLDSTQATSNLKESETQLEIEQPCGDDEARKTFMICQEMHLTEMHYAEKLRLLILVRDALLARFAEKRPILREHEIVTAFGKVAPILDIHERICERLKGVVDNGMETRIVHAK
;
A
#
# COMPACT_ATOMS: atom_id res chain seq x y z
N MET A 1 -2.79 -23.90 4.19
CA MET A 1 -2.89 -23.20 5.49
C MET A 1 -2.04 -21.92 5.42
N PRO A 2 -2.55 -20.76 4.96
CA PRO A 2 -1.77 -19.52 4.83
C PRO A 2 -2.32 -18.35 5.66
N ASN A 3 -2.61 -18.57 6.96
CA ASN A 3 -3.32 -17.59 7.80
C ASN A 3 -2.58 -17.09 9.05
N GLN A 4 -1.26 -17.30 9.17
CA GLN A 4 -0.52 -16.82 10.35
C GLN A 4 0.25 -15.51 10.15
N ILE A 5 0.60 -15.15 8.91
CA ILE A 5 1.44 -13.97 8.67
C ILE A 5 0.62 -12.66 8.74
N ILE A 6 -0.63 -12.68 8.27
CA ILE A 6 -1.51 -11.49 8.26
C ILE A 6 -1.84 -10.99 9.68
N PHE A 7 -1.89 -11.88 10.68
CA PHE A 7 -2.29 -11.50 12.04
C PHE A 7 -1.20 -10.77 12.84
N GLN A 8 0.09 -10.89 12.46
CA GLN A 8 1.19 -10.33 13.25
C GLN A 8 1.48 -8.85 12.97
N LEU A 9 1.12 -8.33 11.79
CA LEU A 9 1.48 -6.97 11.38
C LEU A 9 0.52 -5.89 11.92
N GLN A 10 -0.64 -6.27 12.45
CA GLN A 10 -1.60 -5.32 13.00
C GLN A 10 -1.22 -4.81 14.41
N LYS A 11 -0.23 -5.43 15.07
CA LYS A 11 0.17 -5.13 16.46
C LYS A 11 1.23 -4.02 16.61
N THR A 12 1.93 -3.64 15.55
CA THR A 12 3.13 -2.79 15.68
C THR A 12 2.88 -1.29 15.49
N TRP A 13 1.64 -0.87 15.22
CA TRP A 13 1.32 0.52 14.86
C TRP A 13 0.88 1.43 16.02
N THR A 14 0.89 0.99 17.28
CA THR A 14 0.38 1.80 18.41
C THR A 14 1.41 2.29 19.42
N HIS A 15 2.71 2.34 19.10
CA HIS A 15 3.68 2.99 20.00
C HIS A 15 4.82 3.65 19.24
N THR A 16 4.68 4.96 19.00
CA THR A 16 5.77 5.92 19.25
C THR A 16 5.19 7.33 19.21
N SER A 17 4.80 7.79 20.40
CA SER A 17 4.63 9.21 20.71
C SER A 17 6.00 9.87 20.69
N LEU A 18 6.11 11.02 20.00
CA LEU A 18 7.26 11.90 20.06
C LEU A 18 7.55 12.29 21.50
N ASP A 19 8.82 12.24 21.89
CA ASP A 19 9.39 13.21 22.82
C ASP A 19 10.76 13.67 22.32
N SER A 20 10.87 14.99 22.25
CA SER A 20 12.06 15.76 21.91
C SER A 20 12.79 16.09 23.22
N THR A 21 14.11 15.91 23.32
CA THR A 21 15.04 16.76 24.09
C THR A 21 16.50 16.47 23.71
N GLN A 22 17.28 17.53 23.57
CA GLN A 22 18.70 17.60 23.21
C GLN A 22 19.66 16.99 24.27
N ALA A 23 20.80 16.48 23.84
CA ALA A 23 22.07 16.57 24.57
C ALA A 23 23.29 16.37 23.65
N THR A 24 24.20 17.34 23.68
CA THR A 24 25.46 17.41 22.92
C THR A 24 26.62 16.67 23.59
N SER A 25 27.62 16.34 22.77
CA SER A 25 29.08 16.34 23.02
C SER A 25 29.83 14.99 23.11
N ASN A 26 30.78 14.86 22.16
CA ASN A 26 32.11 14.22 22.17
C ASN A 26 32.29 12.81 22.78
N LEU A 27 32.78 11.84 21.98
CA LEU A 27 34.19 11.40 21.96
C LEU A 27 34.36 10.09 21.13
N LYS A 28 35.43 10.08 20.32
CA LYS A 28 36.19 8.94 19.77
C LYS A 28 35.57 8.14 18.62
N GLU A 29 36.01 8.50 17.41
CA GLU A 29 36.23 7.56 16.32
C GLU A 29 37.22 6.49 16.78
N SER A 30 36.70 5.31 17.11
CA SER A 30 37.47 4.08 17.15
C SER A 30 37.00 3.27 15.95
N GLU A 31 37.86 3.16 14.96
CA GLU A 31 37.72 2.26 13.82
C GLU A 31 37.68 0.81 14.32
N THR A 32 36.50 0.33 14.66
CA THR A 32 36.18 -1.09 14.59
C THR A 32 35.70 -1.36 13.18
N GLN A 33 36.57 -1.98 12.38
CA GLN A 33 36.19 -2.70 11.16
C GLN A 33 35.13 -3.72 11.56
N LEU A 34 33.85 -3.34 11.42
CA LEU A 34 32.81 -4.33 11.21
C LEU A 34 33.09 -4.87 9.82
N GLU A 35 33.48 -6.14 9.73
CA GLU A 35 33.24 -6.92 8.52
C GLU A 35 31.75 -6.80 8.23
N ILE A 36 31.41 -5.88 7.33
CA ILE A 36 30.10 -5.84 6.71
C ILE A 36 30.11 -7.08 5.81
N GLU A 37 29.59 -8.19 6.33
CA GLU A 37 29.20 -9.32 5.51
C GLU A 37 28.36 -8.75 4.37
N GLN A 38 28.95 -8.74 3.18
CA GLN A 38 28.32 -8.26 1.97
C GLN A 38 27.05 -9.11 1.81
N PRO A 39 25.84 -8.52 1.95
CA PRO A 39 24.63 -9.29 1.82
C PRO A 39 24.65 -9.89 0.42
N CYS A 40 24.47 -11.20 0.32
CA CYS A 40 24.30 -11.88 -0.96
C CYS A 40 23.21 -11.15 -1.74
N GLY A 41 23.61 -10.34 -2.75
CA GLY A 41 22.76 -9.29 -3.33
C GLY A 41 21.45 -9.81 -3.93
N ASP A 42 21.42 -11.09 -4.27
CA ASP A 42 20.29 -11.77 -4.89
C ASP A 42 19.13 -12.01 -3.91
N ASP A 43 19.41 -12.28 -2.62
CA ASP A 43 18.38 -12.56 -1.63
C ASP A 43 17.60 -11.29 -1.23
N GLU A 44 18.28 -10.17 -1.10
CA GLU A 44 17.63 -8.90 -0.76
C GLU A 44 16.82 -8.35 -1.94
N ALA A 45 17.36 -8.47 -3.17
CA ALA A 45 16.63 -8.13 -4.39
C ALA A 45 15.39 -9.02 -4.61
N ARG A 46 15.45 -10.29 -4.21
CA ARG A 46 14.31 -11.20 -4.22
C ARG A 46 13.24 -10.79 -3.20
N LYS A 47 13.63 -10.50 -1.96
CA LYS A 47 12.70 -10.05 -0.91
C LYS A 47 12.01 -8.74 -1.29
N THR A 48 12.78 -7.75 -1.76
CA THR A 48 12.25 -6.46 -2.20
C THR A 48 11.21 -6.62 -3.30
N PHE A 49 11.45 -7.51 -4.25
CA PHE A 49 10.48 -7.79 -5.31
C PHE A 49 9.22 -8.50 -4.82
N MET A 50 9.34 -9.45 -3.90
CA MET A 50 8.17 -10.07 -3.27
C MET A 50 7.31 -9.03 -2.55
N ILE A 51 7.95 -8.07 -1.87
CA ILE A 51 7.25 -6.93 -1.25
C ILE A 51 6.52 -6.10 -2.31
N CYS A 52 7.17 -5.75 -3.42
CA CYS A 52 6.51 -5.01 -4.51
C CYS A 52 5.31 -5.78 -5.11
N GLN A 53 5.40 -7.10 -5.23
CA GLN A 53 4.28 -7.94 -5.69
C GLN A 53 3.11 -7.91 -4.71
N GLU A 54 3.38 -8.03 -3.41
CA GLU A 54 2.36 -7.97 -2.37
C GLU A 54 1.71 -6.58 -2.31
N MET A 55 2.51 -5.51 -2.43
CA MET A 55 2.00 -4.14 -2.53
C MET A 55 1.08 -3.96 -3.73
N HIS A 56 1.48 -4.44 -4.91
CA HIS A 56 0.65 -4.36 -6.11
C HIS A 56 -0.68 -5.10 -5.93
N LEU A 57 -0.64 -6.32 -5.37
CA LEU A 57 -1.84 -7.12 -5.14
C LEU A 57 -2.81 -6.47 -4.14
N THR A 58 -2.28 -5.99 -3.02
CA THR A 58 -3.09 -5.34 -1.98
C THR A 58 -3.71 -4.04 -2.48
N GLU A 59 -2.96 -3.27 -3.26
CA GLU A 59 -3.43 -2.04 -3.90
C GLU A 59 -4.54 -2.31 -4.92
N MET A 60 -4.38 -3.32 -5.79
CA MET A 60 -5.42 -3.73 -6.73
C MET A 60 -6.72 -4.09 -6.00
N HIS A 61 -6.62 -4.88 -4.93
CA HIS A 61 -7.77 -5.27 -4.14
C HIS A 61 -8.43 -4.08 -3.43
N TYR A 62 -7.65 -3.09 -3.01
CA TYR A 62 -8.19 -1.85 -2.46
C TYR A 62 -8.94 -1.04 -3.51
N ALA A 63 -8.38 -0.89 -4.72
CA ALA A 63 -9.06 -0.21 -5.84
C ALA A 63 -10.38 -0.91 -6.22
N GLU A 64 -10.43 -2.23 -6.20
CA GLU A 64 -11.68 -2.99 -6.40
C GLU A 64 -12.76 -2.63 -5.36
N LYS A 65 -12.39 -2.52 -4.08
CA LYS A 65 -13.34 -2.11 -3.03
C LYS A 65 -13.85 -0.69 -3.25
N LEU A 66 -13.00 0.23 -3.69
CA LEU A 66 -13.42 1.59 -4.02
C LEU A 66 -14.41 1.61 -5.20
N ARG A 67 -14.20 0.77 -6.23
CA ARG A 67 -15.17 0.60 -7.33
C ARG A 67 -16.52 0.08 -6.83
N LEU A 68 -16.52 -0.87 -5.90
CA LEU A 68 -17.78 -1.33 -5.27
C LEU A 68 -18.52 -0.20 -4.55
N LEU A 69 -17.80 0.67 -3.82
CA LEU A 69 -18.42 1.82 -3.16
C LEU A 69 -19.02 2.83 -4.15
N ILE A 70 -18.38 3.01 -5.32
CA ILE A 70 -18.95 3.82 -6.42
C ILE A 70 -20.26 3.20 -6.93
N LEU A 71 -20.32 1.89 -7.14
CA LEU A 71 -21.55 1.22 -7.57
C LEU A 71 -22.68 1.39 -6.55
N VAL A 72 -22.37 1.31 -5.25
CA VAL A 72 -23.36 1.55 -4.19
C VAL A 72 -23.87 2.99 -4.23
N ARG A 73 -22.96 3.98 -4.35
CA ARG A 73 -23.35 5.39 -4.52
C ARG A 73 -24.30 5.57 -5.69
N ASP A 74 -23.95 5.02 -6.85
CA ASP A 74 -24.73 5.20 -8.08
C ASP A 74 -26.11 4.56 -7.97
N ALA A 75 -26.21 3.39 -7.34
CA ALA A 75 -27.49 2.75 -7.05
C ALA A 75 -28.37 3.59 -6.10
N LEU A 76 -27.76 4.23 -5.09
CA LEU A 76 -28.48 5.13 -4.17
C LEU A 76 -28.99 6.39 -4.89
N LEU A 77 -28.18 6.98 -5.76
CA LEU A 77 -28.58 8.13 -6.58
C LEU A 77 -29.68 7.77 -7.58
N ALA A 78 -29.61 6.59 -8.21
CA ALA A 78 -30.66 6.10 -9.09
C ALA A 78 -32.00 5.97 -8.34
N ARG A 79 -31.98 5.38 -7.14
CA ARG A 79 -33.18 5.31 -6.28
C ARG A 79 -33.73 6.67 -5.86
N PHE A 80 -32.85 7.65 -5.63
CA PHE A 80 -33.25 9.02 -5.37
C PHE A 80 -33.99 9.62 -6.59
N ALA A 81 -33.45 9.44 -7.81
CA ALA A 81 -34.05 9.89 -9.05
C ALA A 81 -35.42 9.23 -9.33
N GLU A 82 -35.59 7.96 -8.96
CA GLU A 82 -36.86 7.21 -9.02
C GLU A 82 -37.89 7.64 -7.95
N LYS A 83 -37.60 8.68 -7.16
CA LYS A 83 -38.44 9.15 -6.04
C LYS A 83 -38.69 8.08 -4.98
N ARG A 84 -37.75 7.14 -4.81
CA ARG A 84 -37.76 6.10 -3.75
C ARG A 84 -36.49 6.16 -2.90
N PRO A 85 -36.13 7.33 -2.33
CA PRO A 85 -34.86 7.52 -1.64
C PRO A 85 -34.77 6.66 -0.38
N ILE A 86 -33.60 6.04 -0.18
CA ILE A 86 -33.20 5.50 1.13
C ILE A 86 -32.51 6.61 1.95
N LEU A 87 -31.71 7.42 1.26
CA LEU A 87 -30.98 8.56 1.78
C LEU A 87 -31.28 9.80 0.93
N ARG A 88 -31.14 10.98 1.51
CA ARG A 88 -31.22 12.25 0.78
C ARG A 88 -29.97 12.43 -0.07
N GLU A 89 -30.11 13.12 -1.20
CA GLU A 89 -29.01 13.35 -2.14
C GLU A 89 -27.75 13.94 -1.45
N HIS A 90 -27.91 14.96 -0.61
CA HIS A 90 -26.77 15.55 0.09
C HIS A 90 -26.06 14.58 1.06
N GLU A 91 -26.77 13.61 1.64
CA GLU A 91 -26.19 12.60 2.51
C GLU A 91 -25.34 11.63 1.69
N ILE A 92 -25.84 11.23 0.51
CA ILE A 92 -25.11 10.39 -0.44
C ILE A 92 -23.84 11.12 -0.92
N VAL A 93 -23.97 12.37 -1.35
CA VAL A 93 -22.82 13.17 -1.82
C VAL A 93 -21.80 13.38 -0.71
N THR A 94 -22.23 13.63 0.52
CA THR A 94 -21.32 13.82 1.66
C THR A 94 -20.57 12.53 2.01
N ALA A 95 -21.26 11.38 2.01
CA ALA A 95 -20.67 10.09 2.36
C ALA A 95 -19.72 9.56 1.27
N PHE A 96 -20.06 9.73 -0.01
CA PHE A 96 -19.36 9.10 -1.14
C PHE A 96 -18.57 10.08 -2.02
N GLY A 97 -18.64 11.39 -1.78
CA GLY A 97 -18.12 12.41 -2.69
C GLY A 97 -16.61 12.33 -2.95
N LYS A 98 -15.84 11.78 -2.02
CA LYS A 98 -14.38 11.61 -2.17
C LYS A 98 -13.97 10.25 -2.75
N VAL A 99 -14.88 9.30 -2.90
CA VAL A 99 -14.50 7.92 -3.29
C VAL A 99 -13.92 7.88 -4.70
N ALA A 100 -14.52 8.59 -5.66
CA ALA A 100 -14.03 8.66 -7.04
C ALA A 100 -12.60 9.25 -7.15
N PRO A 101 -12.30 10.45 -6.61
CA PRO A 101 -10.94 10.99 -6.70
C PRO A 101 -9.91 10.16 -5.94
N ILE A 102 -10.31 9.44 -4.88
CA ILE A 102 -9.44 8.46 -4.22
C ILE A 102 -9.16 7.29 -5.17
N LEU A 103 -10.19 6.70 -5.80
CA LEU A 103 -10.00 5.62 -6.77
C LEU A 103 -9.03 6.03 -7.89
N ASP A 104 -9.18 7.22 -8.48
CA ASP A 104 -8.29 7.70 -9.54
C ASP A 104 -6.81 7.77 -9.12
N ILE A 105 -6.55 8.05 -7.85
CA ILE A 105 -5.18 8.04 -7.30
C ILE A 105 -4.69 6.60 -7.18
N HIS A 106 -5.48 5.72 -6.57
CA HIS A 106 -5.11 4.33 -6.32
C HIS A 106 -4.98 3.50 -7.61
N GLU A 107 -5.74 3.81 -8.66
CA GLU A 107 -5.57 3.19 -9.99
C GLU A 107 -4.23 3.59 -10.61
N ARG A 108 -3.81 4.86 -10.49
CA ARG A 108 -2.49 5.30 -10.96
C ARG A 108 -1.35 4.67 -10.15
N ILE A 109 -1.56 4.41 -8.85
CA ILE A 109 -0.59 3.66 -8.02
C ILE A 109 -0.51 2.22 -8.51
N CYS A 110 -1.64 1.55 -8.78
CA CYS A 110 -1.67 0.20 -9.36
C CYS A 110 -0.86 0.14 -10.66
N GLU A 111 -1.09 1.06 -11.59
CA GLU A 111 -0.39 1.11 -12.87
C GLU A 111 1.13 1.25 -12.70
N ARG A 112 1.57 2.11 -11.77
CA ARG A 112 3.00 2.30 -11.47
C ARG A 112 3.62 1.06 -10.84
N LEU A 113 2.93 0.44 -9.87
CA LEU A 113 3.38 -0.78 -9.22
C LEU A 113 3.44 -1.95 -10.19
N LYS A 114 2.46 -2.06 -11.10
CA LYS A 114 2.46 -3.05 -12.18
C LYS A 114 3.72 -2.92 -13.04
N GLY A 115 4.08 -1.70 -13.44
CA GLY A 115 5.31 -1.47 -14.20
C GLY A 115 6.58 -1.93 -13.47
N VAL A 116 6.66 -1.74 -12.14
CA VAL A 116 7.79 -2.24 -11.33
C VAL A 116 7.81 -3.77 -11.28
N VAL A 117 6.65 -4.41 -11.10
CA VAL A 117 6.54 -5.87 -11.02
C VAL A 117 6.86 -6.52 -12.37
N ASP A 118 6.32 -6.00 -13.47
CA ASP A 118 6.50 -6.55 -14.82
C ASP A 118 7.98 -6.44 -15.24
N ASN A 119 8.61 -5.26 -15.06
CA ASN A 119 10.03 -5.05 -15.39
C ASN A 119 10.97 -5.88 -14.48
N GLY A 120 10.58 -6.08 -13.22
CA GLY A 120 11.30 -6.93 -12.28
C GLY A 120 11.24 -8.43 -12.60
N MET A 121 10.25 -8.88 -13.40
CA MET A 121 10.21 -10.24 -13.95
C MET A 121 11.09 -10.36 -15.20
N GLU A 122 11.01 -9.41 -16.12
CA GLU A 122 11.79 -9.41 -17.38
C GLU A 122 13.30 -9.55 -17.12
N THR A 123 13.82 -8.77 -16.16
CA THR A 123 15.25 -8.75 -15.81
C THR A 123 15.73 -10.11 -15.27
N ARG A 124 14.87 -10.88 -14.59
CA ARG A 124 15.22 -12.21 -14.05
C ARG A 124 15.16 -13.31 -15.10
N ILE A 125 14.28 -13.21 -16.10
CA ILE A 125 14.21 -14.19 -17.20
C ILE A 125 15.49 -14.13 -18.04
N VAL A 126 16.07 -12.95 -18.21
CA VAL A 126 17.32 -12.77 -18.97
C VAL A 126 18.54 -13.32 -18.24
N HIS A 127 18.58 -13.28 -16.90
CA HIS A 127 19.70 -13.80 -16.09
C HIS A 127 19.59 -15.31 -15.78
N ALA A 128 18.47 -15.95 -16.11
CA ALA A 128 18.25 -17.38 -15.89
C ALA A 128 18.48 -18.25 -17.14
N LYS A 129 18.97 -17.66 -18.25
CA LYS A 129 19.37 -18.35 -19.48
C LYS A 129 20.87 -18.33 -19.65
#